data_AF-A0A8T4GF98-F1
#
_entry.id   AF-A0A8T4GF98-F1
#
_cell.length_a   1.000
_cell.length_b   1.000
_cell.length_c   1.000
_cell.angle_alpha   90.00
_cell.angle_beta   90.00
_cell.angle_gamma   90.00
#
_symmetry.space_group_name_H-M   'P 1'
#
loop_
_entity.id
_entity.type
_entity.pdbx_description
1 polymer ?
#
loop_
_entity_poly.entity_id
_entity_poly.type
_entity_poly.pdbx_seq_one_letter_code
_entity_poly.pdbx_strand_id
1 'polypeptide(L)'
;MAAMEADAEPTKVLEFGLGEGTYCLDIGVIDEIVDAGELTRIPNSPDHVEGVMDLRGRTTTIVDPKTLFGIGETGPRERIVVFDDDELSEGGTVGWIVDEVFQVRDVSPENVDDGTTADDPGLNGIVKSDDRFVVWVDPEVDADEGAGTGIDGAGAGDGAGIDDDGTGVDDDGTGVDGSESA
;
A
#
# COMPACT_ATOMS: atom_id res chain seq x y z
N MET A 1 32.00 19.67 19.97
CA MET A 1 31.32 18.37 19.80
C MET A 1 30.82 18.40 18.36
N ALA A 2 31.44 17.60 17.49
CA ALA A 2 31.11 17.58 16.06
C ALA A 2 29.76 16.90 15.89
N ALA A 3 28.83 17.58 15.21
CA ALA A 3 27.68 16.93 14.62
C ALA A 3 28.24 15.92 13.61
N MET A 4 27.91 14.65 13.78
CA MET A 4 28.13 13.66 12.73
C MET A 4 27.09 14.00 11.66
N GLU A 5 27.50 14.80 10.68
CA GLU A 5 26.75 15.00 9.45
C GLU A 5 26.59 13.61 8.85
N ALA A 6 25.36 13.09 8.85
CA ALA A 6 25.02 11.88 8.13
C ALA A 6 25.10 12.23 6.65
N ASP A 7 26.30 12.09 6.08
CA ASP A 7 26.55 12.05 4.64
C ASP A 7 25.94 10.74 4.13
N ALA A 8 24.61 10.69 4.08
CA ALA A 8 23.86 9.57 3.58
C ALA A 8 23.28 10.02 2.24
N GLU A 9 23.74 9.37 1.18
CA GLU A 9 23.44 9.73 -0.20
C GLU A 9 21.92 9.64 -0.43
N PRO A 10 21.32 10.58 -1.18
CA PRO A 10 19.90 10.52 -1.48
C PRO A 10 19.61 9.26 -2.32
N THR A 11 18.63 8.48 -1.88
CA THR A 11 18.18 7.28 -2.59
C THR A 11 17.16 7.66 -3.65
N LYS A 12 17.29 7.10 -4.87
CA LYS A 12 16.29 7.29 -5.92
C LYS A 12 15.17 6.27 -5.74
N VAL A 13 13.96 6.76 -5.57
CA VAL A 13 12.76 5.93 -5.41
C VAL A 13 11.78 6.16 -6.56
N LEU A 14 11.03 5.13 -6.93
CA LEU A 14 9.89 5.22 -7.82
C LEU A 14 8.60 5.34 -6.99
N GLU A 15 7.80 6.38 -7.23
CA GLU A 15 6.46 6.54 -6.65
C GLU A 15 5.40 5.84 -7.53
N PHE A 16 4.51 5.08 -6.91
CA PHE A 16 3.39 4.38 -7.56
C PHE A 16 2.14 4.37 -6.68
N GLY A 17 0.98 4.13 -7.28
CA GLY A 17 -0.32 4.12 -6.62
C GLY A 17 -0.82 2.71 -6.35
N LEU A 18 -1.45 2.53 -5.19
CA LEU A 18 -2.24 1.35 -4.83
C LEU A 18 -3.51 1.83 -4.11
N GLY A 19 -4.66 1.70 -4.75
CA GLY A 19 -5.92 2.28 -4.27
C GLY A 19 -5.81 3.80 -4.13
N GLU A 20 -6.25 4.33 -2.99
CA GLU A 20 -6.10 5.74 -2.63
C GLU A 20 -4.68 6.10 -2.09
N GLY A 21 -3.82 5.11 -1.85
CA GLY A 21 -2.49 5.28 -1.26
C GLY A 21 -1.37 5.53 -2.28
N THR A 22 -0.34 6.26 -1.85
CA THR A 22 0.92 6.43 -2.62
C THR A 22 2.06 5.72 -1.91
N TYR A 23 2.77 4.90 -2.68
CA TYR A 23 3.87 4.06 -2.21
C TYR A 23 5.13 4.38 -3.01
N CYS A 24 6.28 4.03 -2.48
CA CYS A 24 7.53 4.08 -3.21
C CYS A 24 8.45 2.91 -2.88
N LEU A 25 9.35 2.63 -3.81
CA LEU A 25 10.41 1.63 -3.64
C LEU A 25 11.69 2.08 -4.34
N ASP A 26 12.83 1.51 -3.95
CA ASP A 26 14.14 1.85 -4.51
C ASP A 26 14.18 1.55 -6.02
N ILE A 27 14.67 2.48 -6.83
CA ILE A 27 14.74 2.24 -8.28
C ILE A 27 15.79 1.18 -8.64
N GLY A 28 16.77 0.95 -7.78
CA GLY A 28 17.86 -0.02 -7.96
C GLY A 28 17.37 -1.46 -8.01
N VAL A 29 16.25 -1.78 -7.36
CA VAL A 29 15.66 -3.13 -7.39
C VAL A 29 14.71 -3.36 -8.57
N ILE A 30 14.44 -2.33 -9.38
CA ILE A 30 13.54 -2.43 -10.55
C ILE A 30 14.36 -2.75 -11.81
N ASP A 31 13.99 -3.81 -12.51
CA ASP A 31 14.53 -4.12 -13.86
C ASP A 31 13.74 -3.37 -14.96
N GLU A 32 12.41 -3.50 -14.97
CA GLU A 32 11.57 -2.81 -15.96
C GLU A 32 10.14 -2.54 -15.48
N ILE A 33 9.45 -1.63 -16.17
CA ILE A 33 8.03 -1.34 -15.95
C ILE A 33 7.29 -1.57 -17.26
N VAL A 34 6.30 -2.46 -17.23
CA VAL A 34 5.52 -2.85 -18.41
C VAL A 34 4.03 -2.58 -18.19
N ASP A 35 3.28 -2.46 -19.28
CA ASP A 35 1.83 -2.42 -19.20
C ASP A 35 1.28 -3.78 -18.79
N ALA A 36 0.29 -3.78 -17.90
CA ALA A 36 -0.39 -4.99 -17.48
C ALA A 36 -1.11 -5.62 -18.68
N GLY A 37 -0.81 -6.89 -18.92
CA GLY A 37 -1.35 -7.67 -20.03
C GLY A 37 -2.26 -8.81 -19.55
N GLU A 38 -2.35 -9.83 -20.40
CA GLU A 38 -3.07 -11.05 -20.05
C GLU A 38 -2.23 -11.92 -19.12
N LEU A 39 -2.74 -12.19 -17.92
CA LEU A 39 -2.08 -13.01 -16.90
C LEU A 39 -2.55 -14.46 -17.00
N THR A 40 -1.62 -15.40 -16.90
CA THR A 40 -1.92 -16.83 -16.79
C THR A 40 -2.05 -17.21 -15.31
N ARG A 41 -3.28 -17.51 -14.86
CA ARG A 41 -3.53 -17.92 -13.47
C ARG A 41 -2.87 -19.25 -13.14
N ILE A 42 -2.24 -19.30 -11.97
CA ILE A 42 -1.68 -20.53 -11.41
C ILE A 42 -2.70 -21.16 -10.44
N PRO A 43 -3.03 -22.45 -10.58
CA PRO A 43 -3.97 -23.12 -9.67
C PRO A 43 -3.34 -23.39 -8.29
N ASN A 44 -4.11 -23.16 -7.22
CA ASN A 44 -3.70 -23.33 -5.81
C ASN A 44 -2.59 -22.37 -5.35
N SER A 45 -2.39 -21.25 -6.06
CA SER A 45 -1.49 -20.21 -5.60
C SER A 45 -2.05 -19.43 -4.41
N PRO A 46 -1.19 -18.82 -3.58
CA PRO A 46 -1.60 -17.88 -2.55
C PRO A 46 -2.43 -16.73 -3.12
N ASP A 47 -3.32 -16.15 -2.31
CA ASP A 47 -4.22 -15.06 -2.72
C ASP A 47 -3.49 -13.80 -3.22
N HIS A 48 -2.24 -13.58 -2.81
CA HIS A 48 -1.42 -12.47 -3.28
C HIS A 48 -0.85 -12.70 -4.69
N VAL A 49 -0.89 -13.92 -5.22
CA VAL A 49 -0.36 -14.24 -6.56
C VAL A 49 -1.49 -14.17 -7.58
N GLU A 50 -1.42 -13.21 -8.48
CA GLU A 50 -2.38 -13.07 -9.58
C GLU A 50 -2.12 -14.09 -10.70
N GLY A 51 -0.86 -14.49 -10.89
CA GLY A 51 -0.47 -15.53 -11.83
C GLY A 51 0.95 -15.34 -12.35
N VAL A 52 1.16 -15.73 -13.61
CA VAL A 52 2.43 -15.54 -14.32
C VAL A 52 2.21 -14.86 -15.67
N MET A 53 3.24 -14.16 -16.12
CA MET A 53 3.32 -13.51 -17.43
C MET A 53 4.64 -13.88 -18.11
N ASP A 54 4.63 -14.03 -19.44
CA ASP A 54 5.89 -14.13 -20.20
C ASP A 54 6.40 -12.72 -20.50
N LEU A 55 7.55 -12.39 -19.94
CA LEU A 55 8.26 -11.15 -20.23
C LEU A 55 9.61 -11.51 -20.85
N ARG A 56 9.78 -11.14 -22.13
CA ARG A 56 11.00 -11.41 -22.91
C ARG A 56 11.40 -12.89 -22.93
N GLY A 57 10.44 -13.82 -22.92
CA GLY A 57 10.70 -15.26 -22.90
C GLY A 57 11.11 -15.79 -21.52
N ARG A 58 10.91 -15.02 -20.46
CA ARG A 58 11.08 -15.42 -19.06
C ARG A 58 9.71 -15.46 -18.39
N THR A 59 9.46 -16.51 -17.61
CA THR A 59 8.25 -16.60 -16.79
C THR A 59 8.41 -15.72 -15.56
N THR A 60 7.63 -14.64 -15.50
CA THR A 60 7.60 -13.71 -14.36
C THR A 60 6.36 -13.96 -13.53
N THR A 61 6.53 -14.14 -12.22
CA THR A 61 5.41 -14.26 -11.27
C THR A 61 4.86 -12.89 -10.94
N ILE A 62 3.56 -12.70 -11.10
CA ILE A 62 2.88 -11.43 -10.86
C ILE A 62 2.12 -11.51 -9.53
N VAL A 63 2.48 -10.61 -8.63
CA VAL A 63 1.94 -10.48 -7.27
C VAL A 63 1.13 -9.19 -7.15
N ASP A 64 0.01 -9.23 -6.44
CA ASP A 64 -0.78 -8.05 -6.08
C ASP A 64 -0.34 -7.53 -4.70
N PRO A 65 0.43 -6.43 -4.62
CA PRO A 65 0.87 -5.87 -3.35
C PRO A 65 -0.31 -5.37 -2.50
N LYS A 66 -1.47 -5.09 -3.10
CA LYS A 66 -2.68 -4.74 -2.33
C LYS A 66 -3.11 -5.88 -1.41
N THR A 67 -3.02 -7.13 -1.87
CA THR A 67 -3.32 -8.29 -1.04
C THR A 67 -2.29 -8.48 0.07
N LEU A 68 -1.00 -8.22 -0.22
CA LEU A 68 0.07 -8.30 0.78
C LEU A 68 -0.12 -7.27 1.90
N PHE A 69 -0.44 -6.03 1.53
CA PHE A 69 -0.66 -4.94 2.49
C PHE A 69 -2.07 -4.92 3.08
N GLY A 70 -2.95 -5.86 2.70
CA GLY A 70 -4.34 -5.89 3.18
C GLY A 70 -5.20 -4.71 2.70
N ILE A 71 -4.85 -4.09 1.57
CA ILE A 71 -5.60 -3.02 0.92
C ILE A 71 -6.81 -3.64 0.23
N GLY A 72 -8.00 -3.44 0.82
CA GLY A 72 -9.27 -3.98 0.30
C GLY A 72 -9.85 -3.23 -0.91
N GLU A 73 -9.12 -2.26 -1.45
CA GLU A 73 -9.57 -1.41 -2.53
C GLU A 73 -9.33 -2.06 -3.90
N THR A 74 -10.37 -2.09 -4.73
CA THR A 74 -10.23 -2.44 -6.14
C THR A 74 -9.81 -1.20 -6.92
N GLY A 75 -8.56 -1.18 -7.36
CA GLY A 75 -8.03 -0.16 -8.26
C GLY A 75 -7.85 -0.67 -9.70
N PRO A 76 -7.58 0.23 -10.66
CA PRO A 76 -7.10 -0.18 -11.98
C PRO A 76 -5.82 -1.00 -11.82
N ARG A 77 -5.48 -1.86 -12.78
CA ARG A 77 -4.31 -2.74 -12.71
C ARG A 77 -3.55 -2.57 -14.01
N GLU A 78 -2.93 -1.40 -14.18
CA GLU A 78 -2.47 -0.94 -15.49
C GLU A 78 -0.99 -1.19 -15.73
N ARG A 79 -0.18 -1.33 -14.67
CA ARG A 79 1.28 -1.44 -14.79
C ARG A 79 1.79 -2.61 -13.97
N ILE A 80 2.88 -3.21 -14.44
CA ILE A 80 3.63 -4.22 -13.72
C ILE A 80 5.04 -3.67 -13.52
N VAL A 81 5.47 -3.60 -12.26
CA VAL A 81 6.85 -3.29 -11.87
C VAL A 81 7.58 -4.61 -11.74
N VAL A 82 8.55 -4.87 -12.61
CA VAL A 82 9.35 -6.08 -12.64
C VAL A 82 10.64 -5.83 -11.87
N PHE A 83 10.97 -6.73 -10.96
CA PHE A 83 12.15 -6.60 -10.14
C PHE A 83 13.30 -7.46 -10.65
N ASP A 84 14.51 -7.03 -10.29
CA ASP A 84 15.73 -7.74 -10.65
C ASP A 84 15.85 -9.07 -9.86
N ASP A 85 16.22 -10.15 -10.57
CA ASP A 85 16.31 -11.49 -10.00
C ASP A 85 17.55 -11.70 -9.11
N ASP A 86 18.61 -10.88 -9.26
CA ASP A 86 19.82 -10.92 -8.43
C ASP A 86 19.57 -10.30 -7.05
N GLU A 87 18.64 -9.33 -6.97
CA GLU A 87 18.36 -8.56 -5.75
C GLU A 87 17.30 -9.22 -4.84
N LEU A 88 16.36 -10.00 -5.39
CA LEU A 88 15.16 -10.41 -4.62
C LEU A 88 15.00 -11.88 -4.25
N SER A 89 15.62 -12.86 -4.94
CA SER A 89 15.72 -14.27 -4.47
C SER A 89 16.19 -15.26 -5.53
N GLU A 90 16.74 -16.39 -5.05
CA GLU A 90 17.04 -17.61 -5.83
C GLU A 90 15.75 -18.37 -6.24
N GLY A 91 14.84 -17.75 -6.99
CA GLY A 91 13.51 -18.34 -7.28
C GLY A 91 12.88 -17.99 -8.62
N GLY A 92 13.40 -16.97 -9.32
CA GLY A 92 12.87 -16.49 -10.61
C GLY A 92 12.36 -15.04 -10.52
N THR A 93 12.08 -14.45 -11.67
CA THR A 93 11.68 -13.04 -11.77
C THR A 93 10.28 -12.81 -11.17
N VAL A 94 10.17 -11.82 -10.30
CA VAL A 94 8.90 -11.39 -9.68
C VAL A 94 8.53 -10.00 -10.18
N GLY A 95 7.24 -9.72 -10.29
CA GLY A 95 6.73 -8.38 -10.54
C GLY A 95 5.47 -8.08 -9.75
N TRP A 96 5.27 -6.81 -9.42
CA TRP A 96 4.08 -6.31 -8.76
C TRP A 96 3.14 -5.65 -9.74
N ILE A 97 1.86 -6.03 -9.69
CA ILE A 97 0.81 -5.32 -10.42
C ILE A 97 0.36 -4.11 -9.61
N VAL A 98 0.50 -2.92 -10.19
CA VAL A 98 0.19 -1.64 -9.53
C VAL A 98 -0.85 -0.86 -10.33
N ASP A 99 -1.47 0.12 -9.68
CA ASP A 99 -2.55 0.87 -10.28
C ASP A 99 -2.00 1.88 -11.29
N GLU A 100 -1.02 2.68 -10.88
CA GLU A 100 -0.33 3.64 -11.73
C GLU A 100 1.10 3.84 -11.25
N VAL A 101 2.00 4.19 -12.17
CA VAL A 101 3.36 4.64 -11.86
C VAL A 101 3.44 6.15 -12.06
N PHE A 102 3.89 6.88 -11.04
CA PHE A 102 3.90 8.34 -11.05
C PHE A 102 5.22 8.93 -11.56
N GLN A 103 6.28 8.87 -10.75
CA GLN A 103 7.55 9.55 -11.03
C GLN A 103 8.70 8.96 -10.21
N VAL A 104 9.93 9.32 -10.59
CA VAL A 104 11.14 9.01 -9.83
C VAL A 104 11.59 10.25 -9.06
N ARG A 105 11.94 10.10 -7.78
CA ARG A 105 12.42 11.18 -6.93
C ARG A 105 13.62 10.74 -6.10
N ASP A 106 14.49 11.69 -5.78
CA ASP A 106 15.52 11.57 -4.76
C ASP A 106 14.94 11.79 -3.36
N VAL A 107 15.08 10.79 -2.49
CA VAL A 107 14.67 10.82 -1.08
C VAL A 107 15.92 10.87 -0.21
N SER A 108 16.09 11.96 0.52
CA SER A 108 17.12 12.07 1.55
C SER A 108 16.69 11.29 2.79
N PRO A 109 17.61 10.59 3.46
CA PRO A 109 17.30 9.75 4.63
C PRO A 109 16.77 10.56 5.82
N GLU A 110 17.07 11.85 5.90
CA GLU A 110 16.47 12.76 6.90
C GLU A 110 14.95 12.95 6.77
N ASN A 111 14.38 12.63 5.60
CA ASN A 111 12.94 12.72 5.32
C ASN A 111 12.19 11.39 5.49
N VAL A 112 12.91 10.33 5.86
CA VAL A 112 12.36 9.01 6.13
C VAL A 112 12.08 8.91 7.63
N ASP A 113 10.83 8.60 7.98
CA ASP A 113 10.45 8.24 9.34
C ASP A 113 10.38 6.71 9.43
N ASP A 114 11.41 6.10 10.02
CA ASP A 114 11.50 4.65 10.28
C ASP A 114 10.88 4.25 11.64
N GLY A 115 10.52 5.24 12.48
CA GLY A 115 10.07 5.02 13.86
C GLY A 115 8.66 4.41 13.98
N THR A 116 7.83 4.53 12.94
CA THR A 116 6.45 4.03 12.93
C THR A 116 6.33 2.59 12.43
N THR A 117 7.38 2.04 11.82
CA THR A 117 7.32 0.83 10.99
C THR A 117 8.29 -0.28 11.43
N ALA A 118 8.97 -0.09 12.56
CA ALA A 118 10.05 -0.96 13.05
C ALA A 118 9.68 -2.43 13.36
N ASP A 119 8.40 -2.81 13.28
CA ASP A 119 7.94 -4.20 13.49
C ASP A 119 7.59 -4.92 12.17
N ASP A 120 7.70 -4.24 11.01
CA ASP A 120 7.30 -4.77 9.71
C ASP A 120 8.48 -4.88 8.73
N PRO A 121 8.92 -6.11 8.38
CA PRO A 121 10.08 -6.30 7.50
C PRO A 121 9.82 -5.88 6.05
N GLY A 122 8.56 -5.76 5.60
CA GLY A 122 8.22 -5.31 4.25
C GLY A 122 8.23 -3.79 4.07
N LEU A 123 8.58 -3.03 5.13
CA LEU A 123 8.39 -1.60 5.20
C LEU A 123 9.66 -0.86 5.63
N ASN A 124 10.28 -0.17 4.67
CA ASN A 124 11.47 0.65 4.88
C ASN A 124 11.18 1.94 5.67
N GLY A 125 9.93 2.44 5.64
CA GLY A 125 9.51 3.60 6.44
C GLY A 125 8.46 4.47 5.76
N ILE A 126 8.20 5.66 6.32
CA ILE A 126 7.30 6.66 5.74
C ILE A 126 8.10 7.86 5.28
N VAL A 127 8.07 8.15 3.99
CA VAL A 127 8.70 9.33 3.40
C VAL A 127 7.72 10.49 3.50
N LYS A 128 8.12 11.55 4.21
CA LYS A 128 7.33 12.77 4.27
C LYS A 128 7.64 13.66 3.06
N SER A 129 6.66 13.86 2.19
CA SER A 129 6.79 14.71 1.01
C SER A 129 5.79 15.86 1.07
N ASP A 130 6.26 17.07 1.37
CA ASP A 130 5.46 18.30 1.43
C ASP A 130 4.22 18.19 2.35
N ASP A 131 3.08 17.76 1.82
CA ASP A 131 1.78 17.61 2.50
C ASP A 131 1.19 16.18 2.36
N ARG A 132 1.96 15.23 1.84
CA ARG A 132 1.55 13.84 1.64
C ARG A 132 2.55 12.87 2.28
N PHE A 133 2.03 11.74 2.73
CA PHE A 133 2.83 10.61 3.20
C PHE A 133 2.98 9.62 2.06
N VAL A 134 4.22 9.20 1.81
CA VAL A 134 4.53 8.16 0.83
C VAL A 134 5.12 7.00 1.59
N VAL A 135 4.54 5.81 1.44
CA VAL A 135 4.95 4.62 2.16
C VAL A 135 6.10 3.95 1.40
N TRP A 136 7.30 3.86 2.00
CA TRP A 136 8.45 3.21 1.39
C TRP A 136 8.43 1.72 1.72
N VAL A 137 8.15 0.90 0.71
CA VAL A 137 8.04 -0.55 0.83
C VAL A 137 9.27 -1.24 0.24
N ASP A 138 9.60 -2.41 0.78
CA ASP A 138 10.61 -3.30 0.22
C ASP A 138 9.94 -4.47 -0.51
N PRO A 139 10.40 -4.84 -1.73
CA PRO A 139 9.85 -5.98 -2.44
C PRO A 139 10.38 -7.34 -1.98
N GLU A 140 11.01 -7.48 -0.79
CA GLU A 140 11.28 -8.79 -0.18
C GLU A 140 9.98 -9.62 -0.06
N VAL A 141 9.72 -10.45 -1.06
CA VAL A 141 8.63 -11.42 -1.07
C VAL A 141 9.23 -12.79 -0.77
N ASP A 142 9.18 -13.21 0.49
CA ASP A 142 9.30 -14.63 0.80
C ASP A 142 8.07 -15.34 0.19
N ALA A 143 8.24 -15.87 -1.02
CA ALA A 143 7.19 -16.58 -1.74
C ALA A 143 6.65 -17.82 -0.98
N ASP A 144 7.26 -18.20 0.13
CA ASP A 144 6.88 -19.32 1.00
C ASP A 144 6.07 -18.87 2.25
N GLU A 145 6.14 -17.59 2.66
CA GLU A 145 5.58 -17.16 3.94
C GLU A 145 4.54 -16.02 3.80
N GLY A 146 3.27 -16.43 3.72
CA GLY A 146 2.15 -15.52 3.88
C GLY A 146 2.05 -15.01 5.31
N ALA A 147 2.69 -13.89 5.62
CA ALA A 147 2.48 -13.15 6.86
C ALA A 147 1.82 -11.81 6.52
N GLY A 148 0.49 -11.77 6.63
CA GLY A 148 -0.25 -10.53 6.59
C GLY A 148 0.02 -9.70 7.83
N THR A 149 0.44 -8.47 7.63
CA THR A 149 0.36 -7.42 8.63
C THR A 149 -0.65 -6.39 8.09
N GLY A 150 -1.76 -6.27 8.80
CA GLY A 150 -2.78 -5.29 8.44
C GLY A 150 -2.25 -3.90 8.70
N ILE A 151 -2.15 -3.08 7.65
CA ILE A 151 -2.00 -1.63 7.82
C ILE A 151 -3.34 -1.08 8.33
N ASP A 152 -3.47 -0.95 9.65
CA ASP A 152 -4.56 -0.18 10.26
C ASP A 152 -4.41 1.30 9.83
N GLY A 153 -5.18 1.68 8.81
CA GLY A 153 -5.16 3.01 8.22
C GLY A 153 -5.37 4.11 9.25
N ALA A 154 -4.39 5.00 9.35
CA ALA A 154 -4.51 6.29 10.01
C ALA A 154 -5.47 7.18 9.22
N GLY A 155 -6.77 7.08 9.53
CA GLY A 155 -7.79 7.99 9.04
C GLY A 155 -7.58 9.40 9.61
N ALA A 156 -6.97 10.28 8.82
CA ALA A 156 -7.04 11.72 9.03
C ALA A 156 -8.40 12.24 8.52
N GLY A 157 -9.16 12.88 9.40
CA GLY A 157 -10.48 13.43 9.08
C GLY A 157 -11.04 14.31 10.20
N ASP A 158 -10.25 15.26 10.71
CA ASP A 158 -10.75 16.39 11.49
C ASP A 158 -11.56 17.31 10.57
N GLY A 159 -12.88 17.32 10.76
CA GLY A 159 -13.82 18.20 10.06
C GLY A 159 -14.76 18.87 11.06
N ALA A 160 -14.41 20.10 11.44
CA ALA A 160 -15.20 20.99 12.29
C ALA A 160 -16.42 21.61 11.57
N GLY A 161 -17.45 21.95 12.36
CA GLY A 161 -18.62 22.76 12.00
C GLY A 161 -19.92 21.95 12.11
N ILE A 162 -20.98 22.36 12.80
CA ILE A 162 -21.50 23.70 13.08
C ILE A 162 -22.53 23.58 14.22
N ASP A 163 -22.58 24.57 15.10
CA ASP A 163 -23.63 24.80 16.08
C ASP A 163 -25.00 25.01 15.41
N ASP A 164 -26.07 24.42 15.95
CA ASP A 164 -27.43 24.97 15.83
C ASP A 164 -28.23 24.71 17.12
N ASP A 165 -28.54 25.82 17.79
CA ASP A 165 -29.35 25.96 18.99
C ASP A 165 -30.83 25.98 18.57
N GLY A 166 -31.59 24.96 18.97
CA GLY A 166 -33.00 24.83 18.62
C GLY A 166 -33.83 24.28 19.78
N THR A 167 -34.19 25.16 20.70
CA THR A 167 -35.18 24.92 21.77
C THR A 167 -36.60 24.90 21.20
N GLY A 168 -37.47 24.03 21.74
CA GLY A 168 -38.93 24.03 21.51
C GLY A 168 -39.59 22.70 21.92
N VAL A 169 -39.82 22.42 23.22
CA VAL A 169 -41.05 22.61 24.02
C VAL A 169 -42.37 22.05 23.43
N ASP A 170 -43.09 21.34 24.33
CA ASP A 170 -44.54 21.05 24.37
C ASP A 170 -45.07 19.97 23.38
N ASP A 171 -46.03 19.07 23.66
CA ASP A 171 -46.93 18.83 24.79
C ASP A 171 -47.58 17.43 24.63
N ASP A 172 -48.23 17.01 25.72
CA ASP A 172 -49.17 15.91 25.99
C ASP A 172 -49.86 15.15 24.84
N GLY A 173 -49.96 13.83 25.03
CA GLY A 173 -50.74 12.93 24.19
C GLY A 173 -51.08 11.60 24.88
N THR A 174 -51.71 11.69 26.05
CA THR A 174 -52.36 10.57 26.74
C THR A 174 -53.35 9.82 25.83
N GLY A 175 -53.35 8.47 25.83
CA GLY A 175 -54.36 7.70 25.10
C GLY A 175 -54.32 6.18 25.27
N VAL A 176 -54.90 5.70 26.38
CA VAL A 176 -55.76 4.50 26.58
C VAL A 176 -55.47 3.20 25.79
N ASP A 177 -55.13 2.11 26.47
CA ASP A 177 -56.05 1.06 27.00
C ASP A 177 -56.62 0.11 25.93
N GLY A 178 -56.39 -1.19 26.12
CA GLY A 178 -57.05 -2.23 25.32
C GLY A 178 -56.43 -3.62 25.46
N SER A 179 -56.80 -4.32 26.54
CA SER A 179 -57.11 -5.78 26.64
C SER A 179 -56.12 -6.79 26.05
N GLU A 180 -55.42 -7.58 26.88
CA GLU A 180 -55.88 -8.85 27.48
C GLU A 180 -56.06 -10.03 26.51
N SER A 181 -55.16 -11.00 26.67
CA SER A 181 -55.46 -12.42 26.93
C SER A 181 -56.31 -13.23 25.94
N ALA A 182 -55.68 -14.16 25.23
CA ALA A 182 -55.84 -15.62 25.41
C ALA A 182 -55.05 -16.40 24.35
#